data_AF-A0A9P6MUV0-F1
#
_entry.id   AF-A0A9P6MUV0-F1
#
_cell.length_a   1.000
_cell.length_b   1.000
_cell.length_c   1.000
_cell.angle_alpha   90.00
_cell.angle_beta   90.00
_cell.angle_gamma   90.00
#
_symmetry.space_group_name_H-M   'P 1'
#
loop_
_entity.id
_entity.type
_entity.pdbx_description
1 polymer ?
#
loop_
_entity_poly.entity_id
_entity_poly.type
_entity_poly.pdbx_seq_one_letter_code
_entity_poly.pdbx_strand_id
1 'polypeptide(L)' 'MCNPPFYEDEQDIQEGLEAKAELPSAVCLGTSNEMMTTGGEVQFVKQMVDESQQLQEKIRFSTTP' A
#
# COMPACT_ATOMS: atom_id res chain seq x y z
N MET A 1 -9.19 -2.57 -8.76
CA MET A 1 -8.83 -2.25 -7.37
C MET A 1 -7.45 -2.83 -7.10
N CYS A 2 -6.61 -2.12 -6.36
CA CYS A 2 -5.26 -2.57 -5.96
C CYS A 2 -5.12 -2.37 -4.45
N ASN A 3 -4.54 -3.34 -3.76
CA ASN A 3 -4.11 -3.19 -2.37
C ASN A 3 -2.61 -2.89 -2.40
N PRO A 4 -2.20 -1.60 -2.31
CA PRO A 4 -0.79 -1.25 -2.41
C PRO A 4 0.00 -1.79 -1.21
N PRO A 5 1.29 -2.09 -1.36
CA PRO A 5 2.17 -2.36 -0.22
C PRO A 5 2.21 -1.12 0.67
N PHE A 6 2.00 -1.30 1.97
CA PHE A 6 1.80 -0.19 2.91
C PHE A 6 3.10 0.42 3.43
N TYR A 7 4.14 -0.39 3.59
CA TYR A 7 5.36 -0.02 4.32
C TYR A 7 6.53 0.26 3.36
N GLU A 8 7.50 1.07 3.76
CA GLU A 8 8.74 1.23 3.00
C GLU A 8 9.72 0.09 3.29
N ASP A 9 9.84 -0.28 4.56
CA ASP A 9 10.75 -1.31 5.04
C ASP A 9 10.23 -1.99 6.33
N GLU A 10 11.07 -2.84 6.93
CA GLU A 10 10.73 -3.55 8.17
C GLU A 10 10.69 -2.61 9.40
N GLN A 11 11.39 -1.47 9.36
CA GLN A 11 11.40 -0.51 10.46
C GLN A 11 10.03 0.17 10.57
N ASP A 12 9.42 0.57 9.45
CA ASP A 12 8.05 1.10 9.41
C ASP A 12 7.04 0.13 10.05
N ILE A 13 7.23 -1.19 9.84
CA ILE A 13 6.39 -2.22 10.44
C ILE A 13 6.56 -2.24 11.96
N GLN A 14 7.80 -2.18 12.45
CA GLN A 14 8.09 -2.19 13.89
C GLN A 14 7.55 -0.93 14.57
N GLU A 15 7.78 0.25 13.99
CA GLU A 15 7.25 1.53 14.51
C GLU A 15 5.72 1.49 14.60
N GLY A 16 5.06 0.93 13.58
CA GLY A 16 3.62 0.73 13.57
C GLY A 16 3.13 -0.25 14.64
N LEU A 17 3.91 -1.27 15.00
CA LEU A 17 3.58 -2.20 16.09
C LEU A 17 3.77 -1.55 17.46
N GLU A 18 4.84 -0.79 17.66
CA GLU A 18 5.13 -0.07 18.92
C GLU A 18 4.10 1.03 19.21
N ALA A 19 3.59 1.69 18.16
CA ALA A 19 2.57 2.72 18.28
C ALA A 19 1.17 2.17 18.63
N LYS A 20 0.93 0.86 18.50
CA LYS A 20 -0.37 0.24 18.79
C LYS A 20 -0.45 -0.18 20.26
N ALA A 21 -1.53 0.22 20.94
CA ALA A 21 -1.79 -0.19 22.33
C ALA A 21 -2.04 -1.69 22.49
N GLU A 22 -2.54 -2.35 21.44
CA GLU A 22 -2.74 -3.79 21.39
C GLU A 22 -2.13 -4.35 20.10
N LEU A 23 -1.53 -5.54 20.22
CA LEU A 23 -0.99 -6.23 19.06
C LEU A 23 -2.12 -6.74 18.14
N PRO A 24 -1.86 -6.82 16.82
CA PRO A 24 -2.82 -7.43 15.91
C PRO A 24 -3.14 -8.88 16.33
N SER A 25 -4.42 -9.23 16.36
CA SER A 25 -4.87 -10.60 16.64
C SER A 25 -4.69 -11.55 15.44
N ALA A 26 -4.46 -11.00 14.25
CA ALA A 26 -4.21 -11.74 13.03
C ALA A 26 -2.70 -11.86 12.76
N VAL A 27 -2.27 -13.06 12.36
CA VAL A 27 -0.92 -13.28 11.84
C VAL A 27 -0.84 -12.70 10.43
N CYS A 28 0.15 -11.85 10.17
CA CYS A 28 0.38 -11.36 8.83
C CYS A 28 0.99 -12.48 7.97
N LEU A 29 0.29 -12.87 6.90
CA LEU A 29 0.74 -13.88 5.93
C LEU A 29 1.23 -13.23 4.62
N GLY A 30 1.27 -11.90 4.56
CA GLY A 30 1.77 -11.18 3.40
C GLY A 30 3.25 -11.44 3.19
N THR A 31 3.64 -11.66 1.95
CA THR A 31 5.05 -11.70 1.57
C THR A 31 5.66 -10.29 1.62
N SER A 32 6.99 -10.20 1.71
CA SER A 32 7.69 -8.90 1.74
C SER A 32 7.27 -7.97 0.60
N ASN A 33 7.03 -8.50 -0.61
CA ASN A 33 6.62 -7.70 -1.77
C ASN A 33 5.13 -7.29 -1.76
N GLU A 34 4.29 -7.93 -0.95
CA GLU A 34 2.89 -7.54 -0.74
C GLU A 34 2.75 -6.50 0.38
N MET A 35 3.77 -6.40 1.23
CA MET A 35 3.76 -5.53 2.41
C MET A 35 4.62 -4.29 2.22
N MET A 36 5.74 -4.40 1.50
CA MET A 36 6.73 -3.35 1.38
C MET A 36 6.99 -2.95 -0.08
N THR A 37 7.26 -1.66 -0.28
CA THR A 37 7.72 -1.11 -1.55
C THR A 37 8.56 0.13 -1.30
N THR A 38 9.55 0.41 -2.16
CA THR A 38 10.41 1.58 -1.98
C THR A 38 9.58 2.87 -1.99
N GLY A 39 9.72 3.70 -0.95
CA GLY A 39 8.92 4.92 -0.72
C GLY A 39 7.48 4.68 -0.24
N GLY A 40 7.15 3.44 0.14
CA GLY A 40 5.88 3.06 0.77
C GLY A 40 4.63 3.30 -0.10
N GLU A 41 3.46 3.28 0.55
CA GLU A 41 2.18 3.43 -0.14
C GLU A 41 2.06 4.74 -0.92
N VAL A 42 2.65 5.83 -0.41
CA VAL A 42 2.52 7.16 -0.99
C VAL A 42 3.22 7.22 -2.34
N GLN A 43 4.45 6.69 -2.44
CA GLN A 43 5.17 6.64 -3.70
C GLN A 43 4.46 5.71 -4.69
N PHE A 44 3.98 4.56 -4.22
CA PHE A 44 3.25 3.61 -5.05
C PHE A 44 1.96 4.21 -5.64
N VAL A 45 1.16 4.91 -4.83
CA VAL A 45 -0.07 5.58 -5.28
C VAL A 45 0.25 6.72 -6.24
N LYS A 46 1.29 7.51 -5.99
CA LYS A 46 1.74 8.56 -6.92
C LYS A 46 2.11 7.97 -8.28
N GLN A 47 2.89 6.89 -8.29
CA GLN A 47 3.26 6.22 -9.54
C GLN A 47 2.03 5.68 -10.28
N MET A 48 1.07 5.07 -9.58
CA MET A 48 -0.19 4.64 -10.21
C MET A 48 -0.96 5.80 -10.85
N VAL A 49 -1.02 6.97 -10.17
CA VAL A 49 -1.68 8.16 -10.71
C VAL A 49 -0.95 8.67 -11.95
N ASP A 50 0.38 8.74 -11.92
CA ASP A 50 1.19 9.17 -13.06
C ASP A 50 1.07 8.21 -14.27
N GLU A 51 1.08 6.90 -14.03
CA GLU A 51 0.87 5.89 -15.06
C GLU A 51 -0.55 5.95 -15.66
N SER A 52 -1.56 6.26 -14.84
CA SER A 52 -2.94 6.39 -15.30
C SER A 52 -3.12 7.50 -16.35
N GLN A 53 -2.31 8.57 -16.29
CA GLN A 53 -2.35 9.64 -17.28
C GLN A 53 -2.00 9.15 -18.70
N GLN A 54 -1.18 8.09 -18.81
CA GLN A 54 -0.84 7.46 -20.09
C GLN A 54 -1.94 6.53 -20.59
N LEU A 55 -2.73 5.97 -19.67
CA LEU A 55 -3.80 5.02 -19.98
C LEU A 55 -5.13 5.72 -20.30
N GLN A 56 -5.34 6.94 -19.79
CA GLN A 56 -6.51 7.78 -20.06
C GLN A 56 -7.83 6.98 -19.95
N GLU A 57 -8.60 6.89 -21.03
CA GLU A 57 -9.93 6.24 -21.04
C GLU A 57 -9.87 4.71 -21.15
N LYS A 58 -8.68 4.09 -21.19
CA LYS A 58 -8.53 2.63 -21.26
C LYS A 58 -8.93 1.94 -19.95
N ILE A 59 -9.03 2.70 -18.85
CA ILE A 59 -9.43 2.19 -17.54
C ILE A 59 -10.62 3.03 -17.03
N ARG A 60 -11.72 2.36 -16.68
CA ARG A 60 -12.87 3.00 -16.03
C ARG A 60 -12.78 2.80 -14.52
N PHE A 61 -12.80 3.90 -13.79
CA PHE A 61 -12.92 3.89 -12.34
C PHE A 61 -14.40 3.87 -11.96
N SER A 62 -14.81 2.90 -11.15
CA SER A 62 -16.13 2.88 -10.51
C SER A 62 -15.98 3.43 -9.09
N THR A 63 -16.58 4.57 -8.81
CA THR A 63 -16.80 5.04 -7.45
C THR A 63 -18.26 4.77 -7.08
N THR A 64 -18.49 4.17 -5.92
CA THR A 64 -19.82 4.00 -5.35
C THR A 64 -20.18 5.30 -4.62
N PRO A 65 -21.41 5.86 -4.79
CA PRO A 65 -21.84 7.04 -4.04
C PRO A 65 -21.86 6.82 -2.52
#